data_AF-A0A9W7YEK0-F1
#
_entry.id   AF-A0A9W7YEK0-F1
#
_cell.length_a   1.000
_cell.length_b   1.000
_cell.length_c   1.000
_cell.angle_alpha   90.00
_cell.angle_beta   90.00
_cell.angle_gamma   90.00
#
_symmetry.space_group_name_H-M   'P 1'
#
loop_
_entity.id
_entity.type
_entity.pdbx_description
1 polymer ?
#
loop_
_entity_poly.entity_id
_entity_poly.type
_entity_poly.pdbx_seq_one_letter_code
_entity_poly.pdbx_strand_id
1 'polypeptide(L)'
;MHDIHLAYDNWTADDILKSVLPDSSQAPTSYEQIGHIAHMNLRDEYLEYRSVIGQVILDKSPTVTMVVNKLDTIDNTFRNFKMEVLAGTQDFMARVRENDSVFEFDYSKVYWNSRLHPEHERLVSEFAKGSSICDVMAGVGPFAIPAAKKGALVWANDLNPASFEAMGNNVKLNKVASRVTPFNMDGRDFIQHAFTEYYKQTAKGSSSLAPLPRCNAGKRAAKPEDPIVIASRSFDHVVMNLPAIALEFLDAFRGLFYRMTGNSTHSGDINLPTIHTHCFTKSDEPEKDILMRACRALGYPEDQYKELTARVHYVRKVAPKKDMYCLSLVLPESVAYATDAEV
;
A
#
# COMPACT_ATOMS: atom_id res chain seq x y z
N MET A 1 -3.34 -58.08 12.70
CA MET A 1 -3.98 -56.84 13.19
C MET A 1 -2.86 -55.84 13.40
N HIS A 2 -2.95 -54.63 12.84
CA HIS A 2 -2.00 -53.56 13.16
C HIS A 2 -2.77 -52.55 14.01
N ASP A 3 -2.29 -52.31 15.22
CA ASP A 3 -2.86 -51.29 16.10
C ASP A 3 -2.43 -49.92 15.59
N ILE A 4 -3.41 -49.04 15.36
CA ILE A 4 -3.19 -47.65 14.98
C ILE A 4 -3.42 -46.80 16.23
N HIS A 5 -2.38 -46.11 16.69
CA HIS A 5 -2.47 -45.14 17.78
C HIS A 5 -2.68 -43.74 17.20
N LEU A 6 -3.86 -43.17 17.47
CA LEU A 6 -4.19 -41.78 17.14
C LEU A 6 -3.99 -40.89 18.36
N ALA A 7 -3.20 -39.84 18.21
CA ALA A 7 -2.94 -38.79 19.19
C ALA A 7 -3.40 -37.43 18.64
N TYR A 8 -3.27 -36.37 19.45
CA TYR A 8 -3.64 -35.00 19.08
C TYR A 8 -3.05 -34.58 17.73
N ASP A 9 -1.79 -34.91 17.47
CA ASP A 9 -1.05 -34.56 16.25
C ASP A 9 -1.65 -35.13 14.96
N ASN A 10 -2.45 -36.19 15.06
CA ASN A 10 -3.09 -36.81 13.90
C ASN A 10 -4.35 -36.07 13.42
N TRP A 11 -4.83 -35.08 14.17
CA TRP A 11 -6.05 -34.33 13.85
C TRP A 11 -5.73 -32.93 13.34
N THR A 12 -6.56 -32.44 12.41
CA THR A 12 -6.46 -31.07 11.93
C THR A 12 -7.04 -30.08 12.95
N ALA A 13 -6.72 -28.79 12.80
CA ALA A 13 -7.35 -27.75 13.61
C ALA A 13 -8.88 -27.74 13.46
N ASP A 14 -9.39 -28.04 12.27
CA ASP A 14 -10.82 -28.11 11.98
C ASP A 14 -11.49 -29.27 12.74
N ASP A 15 -10.91 -30.47 12.68
CA ASP A 15 -11.43 -31.65 13.39
C ASP A 15 -11.49 -31.40 14.91
N ILE A 16 -10.43 -30.81 15.46
CA ILE A 16 -10.33 -30.51 16.89
C ILE A 16 -11.38 -29.48 17.29
N LEU A 17 -11.43 -28.33 16.60
CA LEU A 17 -12.33 -27.24 16.96
C LEU A 17 -13.81 -27.64 16.80
N LYS A 18 -14.17 -28.40 15.76
CA LYS A 18 -15.54 -28.95 15.62
C LYS A 18 -15.92 -29.90 16.74
N SER A 19 -14.95 -30.57 17.36
CA SER A 19 -15.20 -31.54 18.44
C SER A 19 -15.36 -30.87 19.81
N VAL A 20 -14.78 -29.69 20.02
CA VAL A 20 -14.72 -29.02 21.35
C VAL A 20 -15.58 -27.76 21.45
N LEU A 21 -15.99 -27.18 20.31
CA LEU A 21 -16.85 -25.99 20.29
C LEU A 21 -18.34 -26.40 20.25
N PRO A 22 -19.23 -25.66 20.92
CA PRO A 22 -20.66 -25.99 21.00
C PRO A 22 -21.38 -25.90 19.65
N ASP A 23 -20.88 -25.08 18.73
CA ASP A 23 -21.45 -24.87 17.40
C ASP A 23 -20.43 -25.31 16.33
N SER A 24 -20.55 -26.56 15.89
CA SER A 24 -19.56 -27.26 15.05
C SER A 24 -19.80 -27.14 13.54
N SER A 25 -20.81 -26.35 13.14
CA SER A 25 -21.17 -26.21 11.72
C SER A 25 -20.07 -25.52 10.88
N GLN A 26 -19.35 -24.56 11.45
CA GLN A 26 -18.15 -23.94 10.87
C GLN A 26 -17.11 -23.62 11.95
N ALA A 27 -15.97 -24.30 11.99
CA ALA A 27 -14.91 -23.97 12.94
C ALA A 27 -14.15 -22.70 12.49
N PRO A 28 -13.76 -21.81 13.43
CA PRO A 28 -13.00 -20.61 13.11
C PRO A 28 -11.52 -20.94 12.86
N THR A 29 -11.23 -21.61 11.75
CA THR A 29 -9.87 -22.06 11.36
C THR A 29 -9.17 -21.16 10.35
N SER A 30 -9.91 -20.27 9.69
CA SER A 30 -9.34 -19.36 8.68
C SER A 30 -8.67 -18.16 9.35
N TYR A 31 -7.42 -17.89 8.94
CA TYR A 31 -6.64 -16.74 9.40
C TYR A 31 -5.81 -16.13 8.27
N GLU A 32 -5.36 -14.90 8.49
CA GLU A 32 -4.31 -14.28 7.68
C GLU A 32 -2.96 -14.46 8.38
N GLN A 33 -1.94 -14.91 7.65
CA GLN A 33 -0.60 -15.06 8.22
C GLN A 33 0.30 -13.88 7.81
N ILE A 34 0.95 -13.28 8.81
CA ILE A 34 1.90 -12.18 8.67
C ILE A 34 3.20 -12.61 9.34
N GLY A 35 4.08 -13.26 8.56
CA GLY A 35 5.30 -13.85 9.08
C GLY A 35 4.97 -15.00 10.03
N HIS A 36 5.39 -14.90 11.29
CA HIS A 36 5.07 -15.86 12.35
C HIS A 36 3.76 -15.56 13.09
N ILE A 37 3.03 -14.52 12.69
CA ILE A 37 1.79 -14.09 13.35
C ILE A 37 0.59 -14.62 12.59
N ALA A 38 -0.31 -15.36 13.25
CA ALA A 38 -1.63 -15.69 12.73
C ALA A 38 -2.65 -14.68 13.24
N HIS A 39 -3.31 -13.98 12.32
CA HIS A 39 -4.33 -12.98 12.62
C HIS A 39 -5.73 -13.54 12.35
N MET A 40 -6.46 -13.75 13.44
CA MET A 40 -7.84 -14.21 13.49
C MET A 40 -8.83 -13.03 13.39
N ASN A 41 -10.03 -13.32 12.90
CA ASN A 41 -11.17 -12.42 12.97
C ASN A 41 -12.35 -13.20 13.57
N LEU A 42 -12.30 -13.40 14.88
CA LEU A 42 -13.31 -14.18 15.61
C LEU A 42 -14.63 -13.41 15.67
N ARG A 43 -15.74 -14.13 15.43
CA ARG A 43 -17.09 -13.62 15.68
C ARG A 43 -17.39 -13.65 17.17
N ASP A 44 -18.35 -12.85 17.61
CA ASP A 44 -18.78 -12.73 19.01
C ASP A 44 -19.08 -14.09 19.66
N GLU A 45 -19.73 -15.00 18.93
CA GLU A 45 -20.05 -16.37 19.35
C GLU A 45 -18.83 -17.23 19.72
N TYR A 46 -17.64 -16.89 19.20
CA TYR A 46 -16.39 -17.60 19.47
C TYR A 46 -15.50 -16.91 20.51
N LEU A 47 -15.85 -15.70 20.96
CA LEU A 47 -14.99 -14.93 21.86
C LEU A 47 -14.80 -15.62 23.21
N GLU A 48 -15.79 -16.35 23.72
CA GLU A 48 -15.64 -17.14 24.97
C GLU A 48 -14.58 -18.25 24.84
N TYR A 49 -14.39 -18.78 23.63
CA TYR A 49 -13.46 -19.87 23.34
C TYR A 49 -12.12 -19.41 22.75
N ARG A 50 -11.87 -18.09 22.73
CA ARG A 50 -10.74 -17.48 22.02
C ARG A 50 -9.36 -18.06 22.41
N SER A 51 -9.15 -18.40 23.68
CA SER A 51 -7.90 -19.00 24.15
C SER A 51 -7.71 -20.43 23.62
N VAL A 52 -8.78 -21.23 23.59
CA VAL A 52 -8.75 -22.61 23.05
C VAL A 52 -8.51 -22.56 21.55
N ILE A 53 -9.22 -21.67 20.84
CA ILE A 53 -9.03 -21.46 19.41
C ILE A 53 -7.59 -21.04 19.11
N GLY A 54 -7.08 -20.03 19.83
CA GLY A 54 -5.71 -19.57 19.70
C GLY A 54 -4.68 -20.68 19.88
N GLN A 55 -4.84 -21.50 20.93
CA GLN A 55 -3.91 -22.60 21.21
C GLN A 55 -3.95 -23.67 20.12
N VAL A 56 -5.14 -24.06 19.65
CA VAL A 56 -5.26 -25.05 18.57
C VAL A 56 -4.64 -24.54 17.27
N ILE A 57 -4.85 -23.26 16.92
CA ILE A 57 -4.23 -22.67 15.73
C ILE A 57 -2.71 -22.65 15.86
N LEU A 58 -2.18 -22.27 17.03
CA LEU A 58 -0.75 -22.27 17.32
C LEU A 58 -0.14 -23.67 17.19
N ASP A 59 -0.75 -24.67 17.82
CA ASP A 59 -0.27 -26.06 17.83
C ASP A 59 -0.28 -26.67 16.42
N LYS A 60 -1.26 -26.29 15.59
CA LYS A 60 -1.47 -26.85 14.24
C LYS A 60 -0.82 -26.06 13.12
N SER A 61 -0.11 -24.98 13.43
CA SER A 61 0.52 -24.11 12.44
C SER A 61 2.01 -23.97 12.74
N PRO A 62 2.89 -24.86 12.22
CA PRO A 62 4.30 -24.93 12.62
C PRO A 62 5.13 -23.67 12.39
N THR A 63 4.69 -22.78 11.51
CA THR A 63 5.36 -21.51 11.19
C THR A 63 4.85 -20.33 12.03
N VAL A 64 3.81 -20.53 12.84
CA VAL A 64 3.18 -19.52 13.68
C VAL A 64 3.71 -19.65 15.10
N THR A 65 4.07 -18.52 15.72
CA THR A 65 4.49 -18.47 17.13
C THR A 65 3.64 -17.53 17.98
N MET A 66 2.76 -16.75 17.34
CA MET A 66 1.81 -15.87 17.99
C MET A 66 0.47 -15.88 17.23
N VAL A 67 -0.63 -16.04 17.95
CA VAL A 67 -1.98 -15.92 17.41
C VAL A 67 -2.64 -14.69 18.02
N VAL A 68 -3.17 -13.81 17.18
CA VAL A 68 -3.84 -12.58 17.59
C VAL A 68 -5.24 -12.50 17.03
N ASN A 69 -6.10 -11.75 17.69
CA ASN A 69 -7.43 -11.40 17.20
C ASN A 69 -7.54 -9.87 17.05
N LYS A 70 -8.28 -9.45 16.03
CA LYS A 70 -8.64 -8.05 15.84
C LYS A 70 -9.64 -7.61 16.91
N LEU A 71 -9.40 -6.46 17.53
CA LEU A 71 -10.41 -5.74 18.30
C LEU A 71 -11.11 -4.72 17.40
N ASP A 72 -12.40 -4.48 17.62
CA ASP A 72 -13.25 -3.62 16.77
C ASP A 72 -12.86 -2.12 16.77
N THR A 73 -11.90 -1.72 17.60
CA THR A 73 -11.40 -0.34 17.62
C THR A 73 -10.26 -0.17 16.63
N ILE A 74 -10.54 0.54 15.53
CA ILE A 74 -9.53 1.01 14.56
C ILE A 74 -9.05 2.39 15.01
N ASP A 75 -7.73 2.60 15.07
CA ASP A 75 -7.22 3.97 15.06
C ASP A 75 -7.51 4.56 13.67
N ASN A 76 -8.45 5.49 13.58
CA ASN A 76 -8.92 6.01 12.31
C ASN A 76 -7.84 6.76 11.52
N THR A 77 -6.83 7.29 12.20
CA THR A 77 -5.77 8.10 11.59
C THR A 77 -4.65 7.22 11.04
N PHE A 78 -4.11 6.32 11.86
CA PHE A 78 -2.97 5.48 11.46
C PHE A 78 -3.37 4.10 10.92
N ARG A 79 -4.67 3.78 10.95
CA ARG A 79 -5.27 2.54 10.41
C ARG A 79 -4.70 1.24 11.02
N ASN A 80 -3.99 1.31 12.14
CA ASN A 80 -3.58 0.12 12.87
C ASN A 80 -4.74 -0.40 13.74
N PHE A 81 -4.75 -1.72 13.94
CA PHE A 81 -5.77 -2.40 14.74
C PHE A 81 -5.25 -2.63 16.15
N LYS A 82 -6.08 -2.39 17.16
CA LYS A 82 -5.81 -2.98 18.47
C LYS A 82 -5.98 -4.49 18.33
N MET A 83 -5.00 -5.22 18.83
CA MET A 83 -4.98 -6.68 18.78
C MET A 83 -4.89 -7.23 20.19
N GLU A 84 -5.63 -8.32 20.45
CA GLU A 84 -5.42 -9.15 21.61
C GLU A 84 -4.59 -10.38 21.22
N VAL A 85 -3.69 -10.82 22.09
CA VAL A 85 -2.97 -12.08 21.91
C VAL A 85 -3.84 -13.21 22.42
N LEU A 86 -4.15 -14.18 21.56
CA LEU A 86 -4.92 -15.37 21.91
C LEU A 86 -4.04 -16.50 22.43
N ALA A 87 -2.85 -16.67 21.84
CA ALA A 87 -1.89 -17.70 22.22
C ALA A 87 -0.47 -17.36 21.71
N GLY A 88 0.54 -18.00 22.32
CA GLY A 88 1.93 -17.91 21.89
C GLY A 88 2.72 -16.79 22.57
N THR A 89 3.95 -16.57 22.09
CA THR A 89 4.85 -15.54 22.65
C THR A 89 4.52 -14.19 22.02
N GLN A 90 4.37 -13.16 22.85
CA GLN A 90 4.07 -11.81 22.37
C GLN A 90 5.27 -11.20 21.63
N ASP A 91 5.25 -11.30 20.30
CA ASP A 91 6.22 -10.69 19.39
C ASP A 91 5.52 -10.17 18.13
N PHE A 92 5.36 -8.84 18.06
CA PHE A 92 4.72 -8.16 16.94
C PHE A 92 5.67 -7.82 15.79
N MET A 93 6.98 -8.12 15.90
CA MET A 93 7.95 -7.79 14.86
C MET A 93 7.87 -8.78 13.70
N ALA A 94 6.93 -8.57 12.79
CA ALA A 94 6.74 -9.46 11.66
C ALA A 94 7.80 -9.27 10.59
N ARG A 95 8.21 -10.37 9.98
CA ARG A 95 9.00 -10.39 8.73
C ARG A 95 8.25 -11.16 7.66
N VAL A 96 7.99 -10.52 6.53
CA VAL A 96 7.24 -11.09 5.40
C VAL A 96 8.02 -10.96 4.10
N ARG A 97 7.72 -11.83 3.14
CA ARG A 97 8.28 -11.77 1.79
C ARG A 97 7.17 -11.63 0.77
N GLU A 98 7.30 -10.64 -0.10
CA GLU A 98 6.36 -10.33 -1.18
C GLU A 98 7.13 -9.67 -2.34
N ASN A 99 6.86 -10.04 -3.60
CA ASN A 99 7.46 -9.43 -4.81
C ASN A 99 8.99 -9.35 -4.73
N ASP A 100 9.62 -10.49 -4.42
CA ASP A 100 11.06 -10.64 -4.17
C ASP A 100 11.64 -9.68 -3.11
N SER A 101 10.76 -9.09 -2.29
CA SER A 101 11.08 -8.10 -1.27
C SER A 101 10.78 -8.61 0.11
N VAL A 102 11.62 -8.20 1.06
CA VAL A 102 11.49 -8.57 2.46
C VAL A 102 11.05 -7.34 3.23
N PHE A 103 9.99 -7.44 3.98
CA PHE A 103 9.48 -6.36 4.81
C PHE A 103 9.55 -6.78 6.26
N GLU A 104 10.03 -5.88 7.10
CA GLU A 104 10.09 -6.02 8.54
C GLU A 104 9.41 -4.81 9.18
N PHE A 105 8.50 -5.06 10.12
CA PHE A 105 7.73 -4.03 10.78
C PHE A 105 7.06 -4.56 12.06
N ASP A 106 6.75 -3.64 12.97
CA ASP A 106 5.90 -3.92 14.13
C ASP A 106 4.43 -3.92 13.70
N TYR A 107 3.84 -5.11 13.59
CA TYR A 107 2.45 -5.30 13.10
C TYR A 107 1.41 -4.60 13.99
N SER A 108 1.73 -4.31 15.26
CA SER A 108 0.84 -3.55 16.14
C SER A 108 0.77 -2.06 15.81
N LYS A 109 1.73 -1.55 15.02
CA LYS A 109 1.89 -0.11 14.75
C LYS A 109 1.63 0.28 13.30
N VAL A 110 1.57 -0.66 12.38
CA VAL A 110 1.40 -0.39 10.94
C VAL A 110 0.25 -1.19 10.36
N TYR A 111 -0.31 -0.70 9.25
CA TYR A 111 -1.27 -1.47 8.46
C TYR A 111 -0.54 -2.40 7.48
N TRP A 112 -0.90 -3.68 7.48
CA TRP A 112 -0.45 -4.66 6.49
C TRP A 112 -1.59 -5.63 6.15
N ASN A 113 -1.68 -6.01 4.88
CA ASN A 113 -2.68 -6.96 4.38
C ASN A 113 -2.09 -7.82 3.25
N SER A 114 -1.72 -9.05 3.58
CA SER A 114 -1.08 -10.01 2.66
C SER A 114 -1.97 -10.38 1.48
N ARG A 115 -3.29 -10.20 1.58
CA ARG A 115 -4.23 -10.46 0.47
C ARG A 115 -4.21 -9.38 -0.61
N LEU A 116 -3.50 -8.26 -0.40
CA LEU A 116 -3.26 -7.26 -1.45
C LEU A 116 -2.07 -7.60 -2.34
N HIS A 117 -1.37 -8.71 -2.08
CA HIS A 117 -0.20 -9.11 -2.85
C HIS A 117 -0.42 -9.15 -4.38
N PRO A 118 -1.52 -9.74 -4.91
CA PRO A 118 -1.77 -9.73 -6.35
C PRO A 118 -1.93 -8.33 -6.93
N GLU A 119 -2.48 -7.39 -6.16
CA GLU A 119 -2.65 -6.00 -6.58
C GLU A 119 -1.33 -5.23 -6.56
N HIS A 120 -0.49 -5.47 -5.55
CA HIS A 120 0.86 -4.94 -5.50
C HIS A 120 1.67 -5.42 -6.70
N GLU A 121 1.64 -6.73 -6.99
CA GLU A 121 2.31 -7.31 -8.15
C GLU A 121 1.80 -6.71 -9.46
N ARG A 122 0.47 -6.64 -9.66
CA ARG A 122 -0.14 -6.08 -10.86
C ARG A 122 0.33 -4.65 -11.09
N LEU A 123 0.18 -3.76 -10.11
CA LEU A 123 0.52 -2.35 -10.30
C LEU A 123 2.02 -2.14 -10.49
N VAL A 124 2.86 -2.84 -9.71
CA VAL A 124 4.32 -2.81 -9.88
C VAL A 124 4.72 -3.34 -11.26
N SER A 125 3.98 -4.29 -11.83
CA SER A 125 4.25 -4.83 -13.16
C SER A 125 4.10 -3.78 -14.27
N GLU A 126 3.19 -2.82 -14.11
CA GLU A 126 2.91 -1.73 -15.07
C GLU A 126 4.02 -0.67 -15.10
N PHE A 127 4.82 -0.55 -14.03
CA PHE A 127 5.91 0.41 -13.97
C PHE A 127 7.10 -0.01 -14.83
N ALA A 128 7.46 0.85 -15.79
CA ALA A 128 8.63 0.69 -16.63
C ALA A 128 9.93 0.93 -15.83
N LYS A 129 11.02 0.30 -16.26
CA LYS A 129 12.36 0.59 -15.72
C LYS A 129 12.70 2.06 -15.99
N GLY A 130 13.19 2.78 -14.98
CA GLY A 130 13.49 4.21 -15.07
C GLY A 130 12.28 5.13 -14.86
N SER A 131 11.09 4.59 -14.61
CA SER A 131 9.93 5.41 -14.22
C SER A 131 10.16 6.12 -12.89
N SER A 132 9.51 7.27 -12.74
CA SER A 132 9.45 8.07 -11.53
C SER A 132 8.08 7.91 -10.88
N ILE A 133 8.07 7.51 -9.62
CA ILE A 133 6.85 7.13 -8.88
C ILE A 133 6.74 7.97 -7.61
N CYS A 134 5.55 8.53 -7.39
CA CYS A 134 5.17 9.21 -6.16
C CYS A 134 4.15 8.34 -5.41
N ASP A 135 4.59 7.67 -4.34
CA ASP A 135 3.75 6.81 -3.50
C ASP A 135 3.32 7.61 -2.25
N VAL A 136 2.06 8.06 -2.22
CA VAL A 136 1.59 9.08 -1.25
C VAL A 136 1.25 8.46 0.11
N MET A 137 0.83 7.20 0.13
CA MET A 137 0.45 6.43 1.33
C MET A 137 1.13 5.04 1.29
N ALA A 138 2.45 5.07 1.34
CA ALA A 138 3.32 3.94 1.07
C ALA A 138 3.31 2.88 2.17
N GLY A 139 2.84 3.19 3.39
CA GLY A 139 2.96 2.30 4.53
C GLY A 139 4.42 1.89 4.75
N VAL A 140 4.66 0.58 4.77
CA VAL A 140 6.01 0.00 4.90
C VAL A 140 6.75 -0.19 3.55
N GLY A 141 6.14 0.26 2.45
CA GLY A 141 6.69 0.30 1.09
C GLY A 141 6.35 -0.88 0.15
N PRO A 142 5.16 -1.51 0.18
CA PRO A 142 4.86 -2.68 -0.66
C PRO A 142 4.81 -2.37 -2.17
N PHE A 143 4.56 -1.12 -2.58
CA PHE A 143 4.75 -0.67 -3.97
C PHE A 143 6.16 -0.09 -4.17
N ALA A 144 6.58 0.82 -3.28
CA ALA A 144 7.84 1.55 -3.42
C ALA A 144 9.08 0.66 -3.55
N ILE A 145 9.20 -0.37 -2.70
CA ILE A 145 10.41 -1.21 -2.66
C ILE A 145 10.51 -2.14 -3.88
N PRO A 146 9.45 -2.89 -4.27
CA PRO A 146 9.48 -3.68 -5.49
C PRO A 146 9.67 -2.85 -6.76
N ALA A 147 9.04 -1.67 -6.85
CA ALA A 147 9.21 -0.77 -7.98
C ALA A 147 10.67 -0.28 -8.10
N ALA A 148 11.28 0.10 -6.99
CA ALA A 148 12.69 0.50 -6.95
C ALA A 148 13.64 -0.64 -7.36
N LYS A 149 13.34 -1.90 -6.98
CA LYS A 149 14.09 -3.08 -7.45
C LYS A 149 14.00 -3.29 -8.96
N LYS A 150 12.84 -2.97 -9.57
CA LYS A 150 12.68 -2.96 -11.03
C LYS A 150 13.40 -1.78 -11.71
N GLY A 151 14.01 -0.89 -10.94
CA GLY A 151 14.79 0.23 -11.43
C GLY A 151 14.01 1.53 -11.57
N ALA A 152 12.83 1.65 -10.95
CA ALA A 152 12.16 2.94 -10.80
C ALA A 152 12.88 3.84 -9.77
N LEU A 153 12.65 5.14 -9.85
CA LEU A 153 12.90 6.10 -8.78
C LEU A 153 11.57 6.33 -8.05
N VAL A 154 11.58 6.24 -6.72
CA VAL A 154 10.38 6.35 -5.92
C VAL A 154 10.56 7.37 -4.81
N TRP A 155 9.63 8.33 -4.73
CA TRP A 155 9.44 9.14 -3.54
C TRP A 155 8.21 8.59 -2.82
N ALA A 156 8.41 8.14 -1.58
CA ALA A 156 7.42 7.36 -0.84
C ALA A 156 7.13 8.05 0.48
N ASN A 157 5.86 8.29 0.77
CA ASN A 157 5.40 9.00 1.95
C ASN A 157 4.43 8.15 2.75
N ASP A 158 4.45 8.29 4.06
CA ASP A 158 3.34 7.84 4.90
C ASP A 158 3.16 8.78 6.08
N LEU A 159 1.93 9.03 6.49
CA LEU A 159 1.61 9.89 7.63
C LEU A 159 2.01 9.23 8.96
N ASN A 160 1.93 7.90 9.06
CA ASN A 160 2.25 7.18 10.28
C ASN A 160 3.78 7.12 10.47
N PRO A 161 4.33 7.68 11.56
CA PRO A 161 5.77 7.66 11.81
C PRO A 161 6.32 6.23 11.93
N ALA A 162 5.56 5.27 12.46
CA ALA A 162 5.99 3.87 12.54
C ALA A 162 6.09 3.22 11.15
N SER A 163 5.18 3.56 10.23
CA SER A 163 5.25 3.14 8.82
C SER A 163 6.48 3.73 8.14
N PHE A 164 6.74 5.02 8.35
CA PHE A 164 7.93 5.71 7.81
C PHE A 164 9.23 5.08 8.32
N GLU A 165 9.36 4.83 9.63
CA GLU A 165 10.52 4.17 10.22
C GLU A 165 10.71 2.76 9.63
N ALA A 166 9.64 1.97 9.55
CA ALA A 166 9.67 0.64 8.95
C ALA A 166 10.05 0.70 7.46
N MET A 167 9.49 1.64 6.69
CA MET A 167 9.85 1.86 5.29
C MET A 167 11.33 2.20 5.14
N GLY A 168 11.88 3.09 5.97
CA GLY A 168 13.31 3.42 5.97
C GLY A 168 14.21 2.21 6.25
N ASN A 169 13.81 1.35 7.18
CA ASN A 169 14.50 0.08 7.46
C ASN A 169 14.37 -0.90 6.28
N ASN A 170 13.18 -1.01 5.69
CA ASN A 170 12.92 -1.90 4.56
C ASN A 170 13.67 -1.46 3.29
N VAL A 171 13.83 -0.15 3.06
CA VAL A 171 14.67 0.39 1.98
C VAL A 171 16.12 -0.08 2.13
N LYS A 172 16.67 -0.04 3.34
CA LYS A 172 18.03 -0.55 3.64
C LYS A 172 18.09 -2.06 3.49
N LEU A 173 17.12 -2.79 4.07
CA LEU A 173 17.02 -4.25 4.03
C LEU A 173 17.02 -4.78 2.60
N ASN A 174 16.32 -4.09 1.70
CA ASN A 174 16.19 -4.46 0.29
C ASN A 174 17.26 -3.84 -0.61
N LYS A 175 18.21 -3.06 -0.05
CA LYS A 175 19.32 -2.42 -0.76
C LYS A 175 18.87 -1.49 -1.90
N VAL A 176 17.78 -0.75 -1.68
CA VAL A 176 17.20 0.20 -2.65
C VAL A 176 17.33 1.66 -2.22
N ALA A 177 18.24 1.96 -1.29
CA ALA A 177 18.43 3.31 -0.73
C ALA A 177 18.84 4.38 -1.76
N SER A 178 19.39 3.99 -2.91
CA SER A 178 19.70 4.93 -4.00
C SER A 178 18.49 5.30 -4.86
N ARG A 179 17.36 4.59 -4.70
CA ARG A 179 16.16 4.69 -5.54
C ARG A 179 14.89 5.03 -4.78
N VAL A 180 14.87 4.94 -3.45
CA VAL A 180 13.71 5.29 -2.64
C VAL A 180 14.06 6.44 -1.70
N THR A 181 13.32 7.53 -1.81
CA THR A 181 13.34 8.64 -0.84
C THR A 181 12.10 8.54 0.04
N PRO A 182 12.24 8.16 1.32
CA PRO A 182 11.10 8.11 2.25
C PRO A 182 10.79 9.50 2.84
N PHE A 183 9.51 9.78 3.08
CA PHE A 183 8.98 10.99 3.69
C PHE A 183 7.93 10.66 4.77
N ASN A 184 7.73 11.57 5.72
CA ASN A 184 6.69 11.50 6.74
C ASN A 184 5.95 12.84 6.82
N MET A 185 4.92 12.97 5.98
CA MET A 185 4.13 14.19 5.81
C MET A 185 2.65 13.83 5.64
N ASP A 186 1.77 14.83 5.81
CA ASP A 186 0.40 14.73 5.31
C ASP A 186 0.42 14.48 3.78
N GLY A 187 -0.50 13.65 3.30
CA GLY A 187 -0.52 13.24 1.89
C GLY A 187 -0.73 14.41 0.92
N ARG A 188 -1.51 15.42 1.29
CA ARG A 188 -1.74 16.61 0.46
C ARG A 188 -0.49 17.46 0.39
N ASP A 189 0.12 17.72 1.55
CA ASP A 189 1.35 18.48 1.65
C ASP A 189 2.49 17.77 0.91
N PHE A 190 2.54 16.45 1.02
CA PHE A 190 3.51 15.62 0.30
C PHE A 190 3.35 15.74 -1.21
N ILE A 191 2.13 15.69 -1.76
CA ILE A 191 1.91 15.86 -3.21
C ILE A 191 2.47 17.21 -3.69
N GLN A 192 2.16 18.29 -2.96
CA GLN A 192 2.66 19.64 -3.30
C GLN A 192 4.18 19.72 -3.24
N HIS A 193 4.77 19.22 -2.14
CA HIS A 193 6.21 19.19 -1.93
C HIS A 193 6.92 18.34 -2.99
N ALA A 194 6.45 17.11 -3.20
CA ALA A 194 7.06 16.13 -4.07
C ALA A 194 7.18 16.66 -5.50
N PHE A 195 6.07 17.12 -6.08
CA PHE A 195 6.07 17.62 -7.45
C PHE A 195 6.91 18.89 -7.59
N THR A 196 6.81 19.83 -6.65
CA THR A 196 7.57 21.08 -6.68
C THR A 196 9.08 20.83 -6.61
N GLU A 197 9.53 19.99 -5.67
CA GLU A 197 10.96 19.70 -5.51
C GLU A 197 11.48 18.83 -6.65
N TYR A 198 10.69 17.88 -7.15
CA TYR A 198 11.06 17.08 -8.32
C TYR A 198 11.26 17.97 -9.56
N TYR A 199 10.35 18.90 -9.83
CA TYR A 199 10.47 19.84 -10.95
C TYR A 199 11.69 20.77 -10.86
N LYS A 200 12.04 21.23 -9.65
CA LYS A 200 13.24 22.03 -9.40
C LYS A 200 14.54 21.24 -9.63
N GLN A 201 14.56 19.98 -9.19
CA GLN A 201 15.74 19.10 -9.34
C GLN A 201 15.96 18.65 -10.79
N THR A 202 14.91 18.62 -11.60
CA THR A 202 14.93 18.15 -12.99
C THR A 202 15.06 19.32 -13.99
N ALA A 203 16.02 20.23 -13.77
CA ALA A 203 16.22 21.42 -14.59
C ALA A 203 16.30 21.13 -16.11
N LYS A 204 15.85 22.07 -16.94
CA LYS A 204 15.83 21.95 -18.42
C LYS A 204 17.18 21.44 -18.94
N GLY A 205 17.17 20.25 -19.53
CA GLY A 205 18.35 19.61 -20.13
C GLY A 205 19.03 18.54 -19.26
N SER A 206 18.61 18.34 -18.01
CA SER A 206 19.09 17.21 -17.20
C SER A 206 18.21 15.99 -17.42
N SER A 207 18.73 15.02 -18.18
CA SER A 207 18.10 13.70 -18.37
C SER A 207 18.44 12.73 -17.23
N SER A 208 19.04 13.21 -16.15
CA SER A 208 19.39 12.37 -15.01
C SER A 208 19.25 13.05 -13.65
N LEU A 209 18.83 12.28 -12.66
CA LEU A 209 18.97 12.65 -11.25
C LEU A 209 20.22 11.99 -10.67
N ALA A 210 20.97 12.74 -9.85
CA ALA A 210 22.08 12.18 -9.09
C ALA A 210 21.54 11.09 -8.14
N PRO A 211 22.17 9.91 -8.07
CA PRO A 211 21.80 8.90 -7.09
C PRO A 211 21.86 9.48 -5.67
N LEU A 212 20.90 9.09 -4.81
CA LEU A 212 20.89 9.54 -3.42
C LEU A 212 22.19 9.12 -2.70
N PRO A 213 22.78 9.99 -1.86
CA PRO A 213 23.99 9.64 -1.12
C PRO A 213 23.74 8.43 -0.21
N ARG A 214 24.65 7.44 -0.24
CA ARG A 214 24.55 6.27 0.63
C ARG A 214 24.77 6.66 2.09
N CYS A 215 23.95 6.14 3.00
CA CYS A 215 24.12 6.27 4.45
C CYS A 215 25.21 5.34 5.06
N ASN A 216 26.05 4.66 4.27
CA ASN A 216 27.08 3.75 4.78
C ASN A 216 28.50 4.22 4.44
N ALA A 217 29.14 4.90 5.40
CA ALA A 217 30.59 5.09 5.46
C ALA A 217 31.26 3.75 5.83
N GLY A 218 31.53 2.89 4.85
CA GLY A 218 32.16 1.59 5.06
C GLY A 218 33.02 1.12 3.88
N LYS A 219 34.31 1.50 3.90
CA LYS A 219 35.54 0.97 3.26
C LYS A 219 35.53 0.02 2.03
N ARG A 220 34.51 0.00 1.16
CA ARG A 220 34.65 -0.50 -0.22
C ARG A 220 34.02 0.48 -1.19
N ALA A 221 34.80 0.95 -2.16
CA ALA A 221 34.32 1.76 -3.27
C ALA A 221 33.19 0.97 -3.97
N ALA A 222 31.97 1.47 -3.86
CA ALA A 222 30.84 0.93 -4.59
C ALA A 222 31.09 1.10 -6.09
N LYS A 223 30.67 0.14 -6.91
CA LYS A 223 30.57 0.38 -8.36
C LYS A 223 29.71 1.63 -8.57
N PRO A 224 30.07 2.54 -9.51
CA PRO A 224 29.22 3.65 -9.88
C PRO A 224 27.85 3.09 -10.25
N GLU A 225 26.79 3.57 -9.60
CA GLU A 225 25.43 3.26 -10.05
C GLU A 225 25.15 4.12 -11.28
N ASP A 226 24.53 3.52 -12.30
CA ASP A 226 24.14 4.26 -13.49
C ASP A 226 23.24 5.45 -13.09
N PRO A 227 23.44 6.64 -13.69
CA PRO A 227 22.58 7.78 -13.44
C PRO A 227 21.11 7.40 -13.67
N ILE A 228 20.23 7.90 -12.80
CA ILE A 228 18.80 7.64 -12.93
C ILE A 228 18.30 8.45 -14.10
N VAL A 229 18.13 7.81 -15.26
CA VAL A 229 17.58 8.46 -16.45
C VAL A 229 16.09 8.72 -16.22
N ILE A 230 15.68 9.98 -16.32
CA ILE A 230 14.29 10.42 -16.17
C ILE A 230 13.74 10.83 -17.53
N ALA A 231 12.49 10.45 -17.81
CA ALA A 231 11.83 10.76 -19.08
C ALA A 231 11.09 12.10 -19.07
N SER A 232 10.73 12.60 -17.89
CA SER A 232 9.87 13.76 -17.68
C SER A 232 10.34 14.58 -16.48
N ARG A 233 9.99 15.87 -16.46
CA ARG A 233 10.19 16.79 -15.32
C ARG A 233 9.07 16.69 -14.26
N SER A 234 8.27 15.64 -14.36
CA SER A 234 7.19 15.26 -13.45
C SER A 234 7.26 13.76 -13.21
N PHE A 235 6.58 13.28 -12.17
CA PHE A 235 6.37 11.85 -11.94
C PHE A 235 5.59 11.23 -13.10
N ASP A 236 5.94 10.00 -13.46
CA ASP A 236 5.20 9.20 -14.44
C ASP A 236 3.95 8.59 -13.80
N HIS A 237 4.08 8.16 -12.53
CA HIS A 237 3.01 7.51 -11.78
C HIS A 237 2.85 8.10 -10.38
N VAL A 238 1.59 8.18 -9.93
CA VAL A 238 1.25 8.44 -8.53
C VAL A 238 0.47 7.24 -8.00
N VAL A 239 0.77 6.78 -6.79
CA VAL A 239 0.03 5.71 -6.11
C VAL A 239 -0.58 6.24 -4.81
N MET A 240 -1.87 6.00 -4.61
CA MET A 240 -2.62 6.37 -3.41
C MET A 240 -3.42 5.17 -2.89
N ASN A 241 -2.79 4.36 -2.04
CA ASN A 241 -3.41 3.15 -1.47
C ASN A 241 -4.06 3.42 -0.09
N LEU A 242 -5.05 4.31 -0.07
CA LEU A 242 -5.86 4.60 1.11
C LEU A 242 -7.35 4.49 0.77
N PRO A 243 -7.90 3.27 0.53
CA PRO A 243 -9.12 3.10 -0.27
C PRO A 243 -10.39 3.71 0.31
N ALA A 244 -10.39 4.05 1.61
CA ALA A 244 -11.50 4.74 2.23
C ALA A 244 -11.66 6.19 1.74
N ILE A 245 -10.54 6.90 1.52
CA ILE A 245 -10.54 8.35 1.28
C ILE A 245 -9.57 8.79 0.17
N ALA A 246 -8.82 7.90 -0.48
CA ALA A 246 -7.81 8.29 -1.47
C ALA A 246 -8.36 9.11 -2.64
N LEU A 247 -9.60 8.88 -3.08
CA LEU A 247 -10.26 9.72 -4.08
C LEU A 247 -10.35 11.18 -3.65
N GLU A 248 -10.53 11.45 -2.35
CA GLU A 248 -10.61 12.81 -1.83
C GLU A 248 -9.29 13.56 -1.97
N PHE A 249 -8.14 12.88 -2.10
CA PHE A 249 -6.83 13.51 -2.30
C PHE A 249 -6.59 13.99 -3.74
N LEU A 250 -7.51 13.72 -4.68
CA LEU A 250 -7.37 14.11 -6.08
C LEU A 250 -7.42 15.63 -6.29
N ASP A 251 -8.12 16.38 -5.44
CA ASP A 251 -8.10 17.85 -5.36
C ASP A 251 -6.67 18.42 -5.16
N ALA A 252 -5.73 17.66 -4.56
CA ALA A 252 -4.34 18.10 -4.40
C ALA A 252 -3.62 18.30 -5.74
N PHE A 253 -4.13 17.73 -6.84
CA PHE A 253 -3.58 17.90 -8.18
C PHE A 253 -4.16 19.12 -8.92
N ARG A 254 -5.25 19.72 -8.41
CA ARG A 254 -5.87 20.89 -9.04
C ARG A 254 -4.93 22.09 -8.97
N GLY A 255 -4.64 22.66 -10.14
CA GLY A 255 -3.72 23.79 -10.31
C GLY A 255 -2.28 23.51 -9.88
N LEU A 256 -1.90 22.25 -9.64
CA LEU A 256 -0.56 21.89 -9.15
C LEU A 256 0.52 22.29 -10.16
N PHE A 257 0.29 22.02 -11.44
CA PHE A 257 1.27 22.32 -12.49
C PHE A 257 1.29 23.82 -12.82
N TYR A 258 0.15 24.51 -12.71
CA TYR A 258 0.11 25.97 -12.78
C TYR A 258 1.01 26.59 -11.69
N ARG A 259 0.81 26.20 -10.43
CA ARG A 259 1.59 26.73 -9.29
C ARG A 259 3.08 26.35 -9.36
N MET A 260 3.38 25.15 -9.84
CA MET A 260 4.75 24.64 -9.97
C MET A 260 5.54 25.31 -11.10
N THR A 261 4.89 25.56 -12.24
CA THR A 261 5.58 26.03 -13.46
C THR A 261 5.39 27.53 -13.73
N GLY A 262 4.36 28.15 -13.14
CA GLY A 262 3.92 29.50 -13.46
C GLY A 262 3.20 29.64 -14.80
N ASN A 263 3.04 28.55 -15.56
CA ASN A 263 2.40 28.56 -16.88
C ASN A 263 0.95 28.09 -16.75
N SER A 264 0.04 28.71 -17.51
CA SER A 264 -1.37 28.32 -17.59
C SER A 264 -1.67 27.26 -18.65
N THR A 265 -0.65 26.78 -19.36
CA THR A 265 -0.79 25.77 -20.43
C THR A 265 0.33 24.75 -20.35
N HIS A 266 0.03 23.53 -20.82
CA HIS A 266 1.01 22.45 -20.89
C HIS A 266 2.25 22.80 -21.72
N SER A 267 3.41 22.38 -21.24
CA SER A 267 4.66 22.42 -22.00
C SER A 267 5.09 20.99 -22.37
N GLY A 268 5.55 20.81 -23.60
CA GLY A 268 5.88 19.48 -24.14
C GLY A 268 7.04 18.73 -23.46
N ASP A 269 7.72 19.35 -22.48
CA ASP A 269 8.76 18.72 -21.65
C ASP A 269 8.22 18.07 -20.35
N ILE A 270 6.91 18.12 -20.11
CA ILE A 270 6.26 17.58 -18.91
C ILE A 270 5.21 16.55 -19.32
N ASN A 271 5.38 15.29 -18.95
CA ASN A 271 4.29 14.32 -19.05
C ASN A 271 3.40 14.42 -17.81
N LEU A 272 2.08 14.50 -18.01
CA LEU A 272 1.12 14.46 -16.91
C LEU A 272 1.06 13.04 -16.33
N PRO A 273 1.05 12.88 -14.99
CA PRO A 273 1.15 11.58 -14.36
C PRO A 273 -0.11 10.73 -14.57
N THR A 274 0.06 9.41 -14.58
CA THR A 274 -1.04 8.49 -14.31
C THR A 274 -1.21 8.33 -12.81
N ILE A 275 -2.38 8.69 -12.30
CA ILE A 275 -2.73 8.58 -10.88
C ILE A 275 -3.49 7.28 -10.66
N HIS A 276 -2.92 6.41 -9.82
CA HIS A 276 -3.50 5.15 -9.37
C HIS A 276 -4.06 5.33 -7.96
N THR A 277 -5.37 5.42 -7.84
CA THR A 277 -6.08 5.60 -6.57
C THR A 277 -6.94 4.40 -6.26
N HIS A 278 -6.64 3.75 -5.14
CA HIS A 278 -7.49 2.68 -4.64
C HIS A 278 -8.74 3.27 -3.99
N CYS A 279 -9.87 2.59 -4.12
CA CYS A 279 -11.12 3.05 -3.51
C CYS A 279 -12.06 1.90 -3.19
N PHE A 280 -13.01 2.16 -2.29
CA PHE A 280 -14.15 1.29 -2.07
C PHE A 280 -15.40 1.83 -2.76
N THR A 281 -16.23 0.92 -3.27
CA THR A 281 -17.59 1.23 -3.72
C THR A 281 -18.58 0.18 -3.21
N LYS A 282 -19.84 0.63 -3.05
CA LYS A 282 -21.00 -0.21 -2.73
C LYS A 282 -22.06 -0.16 -3.84
N SER A 283 -21.76 0.54 -4.95
CA SER A 283 -22.66 0.76 -6.07
C SER A 283 -22.75 -0.49 -6.94
N ASP A 284 -23.93 -0.74 -7.51
CA ASP A 284 -24.11 -1.75 -8.56
C ASP A 284 -23.56 -1.29 -9.93
N GLU A 285 -23.28 0.01 -10.07
CA GLU A 285 -22.55 0.62 -11.19
C GLU A 285 -21.19 1.18 -10.70
N PRO A 286 -20.20 0.31 -10.40
CA PRO A 286 -18.97 0.70 -9.73
C PRO A 286 -18.13 1.71 -10.53
N GLU A 287 -17.99 1.52 -11.83
CA GLU A 287 -17.18 2.40 -12.69
C GLU A 287 -17.73 3.82 -12.72
N LYS A 288 -19.06 3.97 -12.91
CA LYS A 288 -19.73 5.27 -12.90
C LYS A 288 -19.59 5.97 -11.55
N ASP A 289 -19.83 5.26 -10.44
CA ASP A 289 -19.67 5.80 -9.08
C ASP A 289 -18.25 6.33 -8.84
N ILE A 290 -17.24 5.52 -9.17
CA ILE A 290 -15.84 5.85 -8.96
C ILE A 290 -15.42 7.05 -9.81
N LEU A 291 -15.78 7.07 -11.10
CA LEU A 291 -15.43 8.18 -12.00
C LEU A 291 -16.12 9.49 -11.61
N MET A 292 -17.41 9.47 -11.25
CA MET A 292 -18.11 10.68 -10.78
C MET A 292 -17.48 11.24 -9.50
N ARG A 293 -17.14 10.38 -8.53
CA ARG A 293 -16.45 10.79 -7.30
C ARG A 293 -15.05 11.36 -7.59
N ALA A 294 -14.33 10.77 -8.55
CA ALA A 294 -13.05 11.28 -9.00
C ALA A 294 -13.18 12.66 -9.67
N CYS A 295 -14.15 12.84 -10.57
CA CYS A 295 -14.44 14.13 -11.18
C CYS A 295 -14.70 15.21 -10.12
N ARG A 296 -15.59 14.91 -9.16
CA ARG A 296 -15.91 15.84 -8.06
C ARG A 296 -14.68 16.24 -7.27
N ALA A 297 -13.84 15.28 -6.90
CA ALA A 297 -12.61 15.58 -6.15
C ALA A 297 -11.59 16.37 -6.98
N LEU A 298 -11.46 16.08 -8.28
CA LEU A 298 -10.59 16.84 -9.19
C LEU A 298 -11.11 18.27 -9.48
N GLY A 299 -12.39 18.56 -9.19
CA GLY A 299 -13.07 19.74 -9.71
C GLY A 299 -13.33 19.67 -11.23
N TYR A 300 -13.34 18.46 -11.80
CA TYR A 300 -13.65 18.21 -13.21
C TYR A 300 -15.18 18.02 -13.40
N PRO A 301 -15.79 18.46 -14.51
CA PRO A 301 -17.23 18.35 -14.73
C PRO A 301 -17.74 16.90 -14.59
N GLU A 302 -18.68 16.66 -13.65
CA GLU A 302 -19.18 15.32 -13.36
C GLU A 302 -19.95 14.70 -14.54
N ASP A 303 -20.57 15.51 -15.40
CA ASP A 303 -21.27 15.07 -16.62
C ASP A 303 -20.30 14.61 -17.72
N GLN A 304 -19.03 15.02 -17.65
CA GLN A 304 -17.96 14.65 -18.59
C GLN A 304 -17.09 13.49 -18.09
N TYR A 305 -17.52 12.75 -17.06
CA TYR A 305 -16.72 11.66 -16.48
C TYR A 305 -16.23 10.60 -17.48
N LYS A 306 -16.92 10.43 -18.62
CA LYS A 306 -16.54 9.52 -19.71
C LYS A 306 -15.40 10.03 -20.59
N GLU A 307 -15.08 11.31 -20.50
CA GLU A 307 -13.98 11.95 -21.25
C GLU A 307 -12.63 11.77 -20.54
N LEU A 308 -12.64 11.37 -19.27
CA LEU A 308 -11.42 11.02 -18.55
C LEU A 308 -10.72 9.84 -19.24
N THR A 309 -9.42 10.00 -19.50
CA THR A 309 -8.57 8.87 -19.88
C THR A 309 -8.28 8.05 -18.63
N ALA A 310 -9.17 7.10 -18.33
CA ALA A 310 -9.15 6.33 -17.10
C ALA A 310 -9.50 4.85 -17.30
N ARG A 311 -9.06 4.02 -16.36
CA ARG A 311 -9.40 2.60 -16.24
C ARG A 311 -9.77 2.28 -14.81
N VAL A 312 -10.90 1.59 -14.62
CA VAL A 312 -11.32 1.07 -13.31
C VAL A 312 -11.03 -0.43 -13.26
N HIS A 313 -10.15 -0.84 -12.34
CA HIS A 313 -9.79 -2.23 -12.13
C HIS A 313 -10.39 -2.77 -10.84
N TYR A 314 -11.10 -3.90 -10.90
CA TYR A 314 -11.56 -4.61 -9.72
C TYR A 314 -10.38 -5.28 -9.02
N VAL A 315 -10.17 -4.97 -7.75
CA VAL A 315 -9.07 -5.53 -6.94
C VAL A 315 -9.56 -6.76 -6.19
N ARG A 316 -10.60 -6.60 -5.36
CA ARG A 316 -11.14 -7.69 -4.54
C ARG A 316 -12.46 -7.32 -3.86
N LYS A 317 -13.14 -8.34 -3.35
CA LYS A 317 -14.21 -8.20 -2.38
C LYS A 317 -13.65 -7.94 -0.99
N VAL A 318 -14.26 -6.99 -0.28
CA VAL A 318 -13.84 -6.56 1.08
C VAL A 318 -14.83 -7.05 2.12
N ALA A 319 -16.11 -6.81 1.88
CA ALA A 319 -17.22 -7.22 2.75
C ALA A 319 -18.49 -7.38 1.89
N PRO A 320 -19.61 -7.88 2.45
CA PRO A 320 -20.90 -7.87 1.73
C PRO A 320 -21.21 -6.45 1.21
N LYS A 321 -21.49 -6.35 -0.10
CA LYS A 321 -21.76 -5.08 -0.81
C LYS A 321 -20.63 -4.05 -0.75
N LYS A 322 -19.39 -4.45 -0.48
CA LYS A 322 -18.23 -3.54 -0.47
C LYS A 322 -17.07 -4.19 -1.20
N ASP A 323 -16.76 -3.62 -2.35
CA ASP A 323 -15.67 -4.05 -3.21
C ASP A 323 -14.59 -2.98 -3.27
N MET A 324 -13.37 -3.41 -3.52
CA MET A 324 -12.19 -2.57 -3.69
C MET A 324 -11.83 -2.52 -5.16
N TYR A 325 -11.53 -1.32 -5.64
CA TYR A 325 -11.11 -1.03 -7.00
C TYR A 325 -9.84 -0.17 -7.00
N CYS A 326 -9.10 -0.19 -8.10
CA CYS A 326 -8.04 0.75 -8.43
C CYS A 326 -8.47 1.55 -9.64
N LEU A 327 -8.64 2.86 -9.48
CA LEU A 327 -8.81 3.80 -10.58
C LEU A 327 -7.43 4.25 -11.05
N SER A 328 -7.10 4.01 -12.30
CA SER A 328 -5.92 4.57 -12.97
C SER A 328 -6.38 5.65 -13.94
N LEU A 329 -6.04 6.92 -13.71
CA LEU A 329 -6.44 8.03 -14.58
C LEU A 329 -5.23 8.89 -14.96
N VAL A 330 -5.14 9.31 -16.21
CA VAL A 330 -4.17 10.34 -16.62
C VAL A 330 -4.71 11.69 -16.13
N LEU A 331 -3.90 12.43 -15.37
CA LEU A 331 -4.32 13.73 -14.82
C LEU A 331 -4.75 14.67 -15.98
N PRO A 332 -5.99 15.18 -16.01
CA PRO A 332 -6.43 16.07 -17.08
C PRO A 332 -5.66 17.38 -17.08
N GLU A 333 -5.33 17.89 -18.27
CA GLU A 333 -4.63 19.18 -18.42
C GLU A 333 -5.42 20.34 -17.81
N SER A 334 -6.74 20.35 -18.01
CA SER A 334 -7.64 21.36 -17.44
C SER A 334 -7.63 21.39 -15.92
N VAL A 335 -7.33 20.27 -15.27
CA VAL A 335 -7.19 20.18 -13.80
C VAL A 335 -5.79 20.57 -13.38
N ALA A 336 -4.76 20.02 -14.04
CA ALA A 336 -3.36 20.25 -13.72
C ALA A 336 -2.97 21.74 -13.75
N TYR A 337 -3.52 22.48 -14.73
CA TYR A 337 -3.20 23.89 -15.00
C TYR A 337 -4.32 24.86 -14.63
N ALA A 338 -5.34 24.41 -13.87
CA ALA A 338 -6.37 25.30 -13.34
C ALA A 338 -5.75 26.47 -12.55
N THR A 339 -6.21 27.68 -12.83
CA THR A 339 -5.72 28.90 -12.17
C THR A 339 -6.35 29.09 -10.79
N ASP A 340 -5.76 29.92 -9.93
CA ASP A 340 -6.31 30.18 -8.58
C ASP A 340 -7.75 30.77 -8.60
N ALA A 341 -8.17 31.38 -9.72
CA ALA A 341 -9.55 31.85 -9.90
C ALA A 341 -10.55 30.72 -10.19
N GLU A 342 -10.04 29.55 -10.59
CA GLU A 342 -10.80 28.36 -10.97
C GLU A 342 -10.72 27.26 -9.91
N VAL A 343 -9.90 27.38 -8.86
CA VAL A 343 -9.61 26.35 -7.85
C VAL A 343 -10.60 26.35 -6.70
#